data_AF-A0A1I1UNZ5-F1
#
_entry.id   AF-A0A1I1UNZ5-F1
#
_cell.length_a   1.000
_cell.length_b   1.000
_cell.length_c   1.000
_cell.angle_alpha   90.00
_cell.angle_beta   90.00
_cell.angle_gamma   90.00
#
_symmetry.space_group_name_H-M   'P 1'
#
loop_
_entity.id
_entity.type
_entity.pdbx_description
1 polymer ?
#
loop_
_entity_poly.entity_id
_entity_poly.type
_entity_poly.pdbx_seq_one_letter_code
_entity_poly.pdbx_strand_id
1 'polypeptide(L)'
;MDIREQVNKLWVPLGAAAISGIIAVVISNYQLTNFQIRQEKIKTLSEIYANRYVLLDPVLCHGETAERLFFNGLNKASIIFSKSEDVIDAIVGFNDAITDKGDSNRELNRLYRAMMDDIGLPYGEYIYSDSPFRRKCKSKNQKALNQDE
;
A
#
# COMPACT_ATOMS: atom_id res chain seq x y z
N MET A 1 57.78 31.57 9.79
CA MET A 1 56.63 30.64 9.76
C MET A 1 55.40 31.49 9.45
N ASP A 2 54.79 31.31 8.29
CA ASP A 2 53.86 32.27 7.69
C ASP A 2 52.44 32.10 8.26
N ILE A 3 51.79 33.20 8.65
CA ILE A 3 50.47 33.21 9.31
C ILE A 3 49.41 32.57 8.38
N ARG A 4 49.56 32.73 7.07
CA ARG A 4 48.69 32.09 6.06
C ARG A 4 48.74 30.55 6.12
N GLU A 5 49.89 29.98 6.45
CA GLU A 5 50.07 28.52 6.50
C GLU A 5 49.39 27.92 7.73
N GLN A 6 49.39 28.65 8.86
CA GLN A 6 48.66 28.23 10.07
C GLN A 6 47.14 28.34 9.89
N VAL A 7 46.68 29.41 9.25
CA VAL A 7 45.26 29.61 8.93
C VAL A 7 44.76 28.48 8.02
N ASN A 8 45.47 28.16 6.94
CA ASN A 8 45.08 27.09 6.03
C ASN A 8 45.03 25.71 6.71
N LYS A 9 45.93 25.42 7.65
CA LYS A 9 45.92 24.15 8.41
C LYS A 9 44.72 24.01 9.35
N LEU A 10 44.09 25.11 9.76
CA LEU A 10 42.90 25.10 10.63
C LEU A 10 41.59 25.05 9.85
N TRP A 11 41.48 25.79 8.74
CA TRP A 11 40.24 25.88 7.96
C TRP A 11 39.93 24.61 7.16
N VAL A 12 40.95 23.89 6.69
CA VAL A 12 40.77 22.62 5.95
C VAL A 12 40.07 21.54 6.79
N PRO A 13 40.54 21.18 8.01
CA PRO A 13 39.84 20.18 8.82
C PRO A 13 38.47 20.68 9.30
N LEU A 14 38.32 21.97 9.56
CA LEU A 14 37.04 22.54 9.97
C LEU A 14 35.99 22.47 8.85
N GLY A 15 36.40 22.79 7.61
CA GLY A 15 35.57 22.65 6.42
C GLY A 15 35.25 21.19 6.10
N ALA A 16 36.21 20.28 6.24
CA ALA A 16 35.99 18.86 6.06
C ALA A 16 34.99 18.29 7.08
N ALA A 17 35.10 18.67 8.35
CA ALA A 17 34.14 18.29 9.39
C ALA A 17 32.73 18.80 9.07
N ALA A 18 32.60 20.07 8.65
CA ALA A 18 31.32 20.65 8.26
C ALA A 18 30.68 19.92 7.06
N ILE A 19 31.45 19.64 6.01
CA ILE A 19 30.97 18.90 4.83
C ILE A 19 30.55 17.48 5.22
N SER A 20 31.34 16.80 6.05
CA SER A 20 31.01 15.44 6.50
C SER A 20 29.70 15.39 7.30
N GLY A 21 29.46 16.39 8.17
CA GLY A 21 28.20 16.53 8.89
C GLY A 21 27.00 16.75 7.97
N ILE A 22 27.15 17.61 6.95
CA ILE A 22 26.08 17.86 5.97
C ILE A 22 25.76 16.58 5.19
N ILE A 23 26.77 15.86 4.71
CA ILE A 23 26.59 14.59 3.97
C ILE A 23 25.86 13.57 4.84
N ALA A 24 26.25 13.42 6.10
CA ALA A 24 25.59 12.49 7.03
C ALA A 24 24.10 12.82 7.22
N VAL A 25 23.76 14.11 7.36
CA VAL A 25 22.36 14.56 7.48
C VAL A 25 21.57 14.27 6.21
N VAL A 26 22.15 14.54 5.02
CA VAL A 26 21.49 14.28 3.73
C VAL A 26 21.20 12.79 3.55
N ILE A 27 22.18 11.93 3.83
CA ILE A 27 22.01 10.47 3.72
C ILE A 27 20.97 9.97 4.73
N SER A 28 21.03 10.45 5.97
CA SER A 28 20.08 10.08 7.04
C SER A 28 18.64 10.45 6.65
N ASN A 29 18.43 11.68 6.17
CA ASN A 29 17.12 12.13 5.72
C ASN A 29 16.61 11.30 4.54
N TYR A 30 17.47 10.99 3.57
CA TYR A 30 17.10 10.16 2.43
C TYR A 30 16.64 8.75 2.85
N GLN A 31 17.38 8.11 3.77
CA GLN A 31 17.00 6.79 4.30
C GLN A 31 15.68 6.85 5.08
N LEU A 32 15.48 7.87 5.90
CA LEU A 32 14.26 8.06 6.67
C LEU A 32 13.03 8.24 5.76
N THR A 33 13.15 9.08 4.73
CA THR A 33 12.06 9.29 3.77
C THR A 33 11.72 8.00 3.03
N ASN A 34 12.71 7.25 2.56
CA ASN A 34 12.46 5.97 1.89
C ASN A 34 11.80 4.95 2.80
N PHE A 35 12.20 4.90 4.07
CA PHE A 35 11.59 4.02 5.06
C PHE A 35 10.12 4.39 5.33
N GLN A 36 9.82 5.69 5.48
CA GLN A 36 8.45 6.18 5.66
C GLN A 36 7.56 5.87 4.45
N ILE A 37 8.06 6.08 3.23
CA ILE A 37 7.34 5.73 2.00
C ILE A 37 7.05 4.23 1.97
N ARG A 38 8.04 3.39 2.27
CA ARG A 38 7.86 1.93 2.29
C ARG A 38 6.85 1.50 3.35
N GLN A 39 6.85 2.11 4.54
CA GLN A 39 5.84 1.83 5.56
C GLN A 39 4.42 2.21 5.10
N GLU A 40 4.24 3.38 4.49
CA GLU A 40 2.94 3.81 3.99
C GLU A 40 2.44 2.92 2.83
N LYS A 41 3.34 2.44 1.96
CA LYS A 41 3.02 1.42 0.94
C LYS A 41 2.49 0.13 1.58
N ILE A 42 3.19 -0.42 2.58
CA ILE A 42 2.78 -1.63 3.31
C ILE A 42 1.45 -1.43 4.03
N LYS A 43 1.27 -0.27 4.68
CA LYS A 43 0.03 0.06 5.38
C LYS A 43 -1.15 0.12 4.42
N THR A 44 -0.98 0.75 3.27
CA THR A 44 -2.02 0.85 2.22
C THR A 44 -2.38 -0.52 1.66
N LEU A 45 -1.37 -1.36 1.38
CA LEU A 45 -1.59 -2.76 0.99
C LEU A 45 -2.42 -3.51 2.03
N SER A 46 -2.08 -3.38 3.32
CA SER A 46 -2.81 -4.01 4.43
C SER A 46 -4.25 -3.52 4.55
N GLU A 47 -4.50 -2.22 4.37
CA GLU A 47 -5.84 -1.62 4.41
C GLU A 47 -6.75 -2.16 3.29
N ILE A 48 -6.24 -2.25 2.06
CA ILE A 48 -6.98 -2.85 0.93
C ILE A 48 -7.24 -4.33 1.21
N TYR A 49 -6.19 -5.04 1.65
CA TYR A 49 -6.24 -6.46 1.91
C TYR A 49 -7.24 -6.87 3.00
N ALA A 50 -7.30 -6.10 4.08
CA ALA A 50 -8.20 -6.34 5.20
C ALA A 50 -9.68 -6.20 4.79
N ASN A 51 -9.98 -5.35 3.81
CA ASN A 51 -11.33 -5.04 3.36
C ASN A 51 -11.69 -5.70 2.01
N ARG A 52 -10.88 -6.63 1.50
CA ARG A 52 -11.09 -7.30 0.21
C ARG A 52 -12.44 -8.03 0.06
N TYR A 53 -13.05 -8.41 1.17
CA TYR A 53 -14.30 -9.17 1.18
C TYR A 53 -15.47 -8.40 0.57
N VAL A 54 -15.37 -7.08 0.47
CA VAL A 54 -16.35 -6.20 -0.21
C VAL A 54 -16.70 -6.72 -1.62
N LEU A 55 -15.78 -7.39 -2.31
CA LEU A 55 -16.01 -7.93 -3.66
C LEU A 55 -16.72 -9.30 -3.70
N LEU A 56 -16.79 -10.01 -2.58
CA LEU A 56 -17.27 -11.40 -2.55
C LEU A 56 -18.79 -11.51 -2.33
N ASP A 57 -19.44 -10.51 -1.72
CA ASP A 57 -20.90 -10.47 -1.60
C ASP A 57 -21.42 -9.04 -1.30
N PRO A 58 -21.94 -8.30 -2.30
CA PRO A 58 -22.28 -6.89 -2.15
C PRO A 58 -23.49 -6.59 -1.25
N VAL A 59 -24.27 -7.60 -0.80
CA VAL A 59 -25.61 -7.34 -0.21
C VAL A 59 -25.81 -7.89 1.21
N LEU A 60 -24.98 -8.81 1.72
CA LEU A 60 -25.36 -9.59 2.92
C LEU A 60 -24.42 -9.52 4.13
N CYS A 61 -23.19 -8.99 3.98
CA CYS A 61 -22.15 -9.18 5.01
C CYS A 61 -21.33 -7.94 5.40
N HIS A 62 -21.40 -6.83 4.67
CA HIS A 62 -20.44 -5.73 4.79
C HIS A 62 -21.18 -4.43 5.07
N GLY A 63 -20.79 -3.72 6.13
CA GLY A 63 -21.31 -2.38 6.38
C GLY A 63 -20.72 -1.38 5.39
N GLU A 64 -21.44 -0.29 5.13
CA GLU A 64 -21.01 0.85 4.30
C GLU A 64 -19.59 1.34 4.63
N THR A 65 -19.18 1.17 5.90
CA THR A 65 -17.83 1.48 6.38
C THR A 65 -16.73 0.64 5.72
N ALA A 66 -16.94 -0.66 5.49
CA ALA A 66 -15.91 -1.54 4.92
C ALA A 66 -15.67 -1.24 3.44
N GLU A 67 -16.75 -0.99 2.70
CA GLU A 67 -16.70 -0.57 1.29
C GLU A 67 -15.95 0.76 1.15
N ARG A 68 -16.31 1.76 1.97
CA ARG A 68 -15.63 3.05 1.98
C ARG A 68 -14.14 2.92 2.30
N LEU A 69 -13.77 2.07 3.27
CA LEU A 69 -12.36 1.83 3.61
C LEU A 69 -11.59 1.16 2.47
N PHE A 70 -12.21 0.21 1.78
CA PHE A 70 -11.61 -0.47 0.63
C PHE A 70 -11.32 0.51 -0.52
N PHE A 71 -12.32 1.27 -0.97
CA PHE A 71 -12.15 2.23 -2.06
C PHE A 71 -11.25 3.41 -1.68
N ASN A 72 -11.28 3.85 -0.42
CA ASN A 72 -10.32 4.84 0.07
C ASN A 72 -8.89 4.30 0.03
N GLY A 73 -8.69 3.03 0.41
CA GLY A 73 -7.41 2.34 0.29
C GLY A 73 -6.90 2.30 -1.17
N LEU A 74 -7.77 1.99 -2.13
CA LEU A 74 -7.43 1.99 -3.56
C LEU A 74 -7.06 3.39 -4.07
N ASN A 75 -7.84 4.42 -3.71
CA ASN A 75 -7.51 5.80 -4.04
C ASN A 75 -6.16 6.22 -3.45
N LYS A 76 -5.91 5.86 -2.19
CA LYS A 76 -4.63 6.10 -1.53
C LYS A 76 -3.48 5.36 -2.23
N ALA A 77 -3.71 4.14 -2.72
CA ALA A 77 -2.72 3.38 -3.48
C ALA A 77 -2.33 4.09 -4.78
N SER A 78 -3.29 4.68 -5.52
CA SER A 78 -2.98 5.43 -6.75
C SER A 78 -2.00 6.60 -6.52
N ILE A 79 -2.05 7.21 -5.33
CA ILE A 79 -1.17 8.33 -4.97
C ILE A 79 0.20 7.82 -4.52
N ILE A 80 0.21 6.85 -3.60
CA ILE A 80 1.46 6.36 -2.97
C ILE A 80 2.31 5.55 -3.95
N PHE A 81 1.67 4.82 -4.86
CA PHE A 81 2.31 4.01 -5.89
C PHE A 81 2.34 4.73 -7.25
N SER A 82 2.14 6.04 -7.28
CA SER A 82 2.15 6.87 -8.51
C SER A 82 3.40 6.74 -9.39
N LYS A 83 4.51 6.24 -8.84
CA LYS A 83 5.76 5.99 -9.58
C LYS A 83 5.88 4.57 -10.15
N SER A 84 4.94 3.68 -9.83
CA SER A 84 4.93 2.29 -10.28
C SER A 84 3.87 2.11 -11.35
N GLU A 85 4.30 2.07 -12.61
CA GLU A 85 3.42 1.90 -13.78
C GLU A 85 2.60 0.60 -13.64
N ASP A 86 3.23 -0.50 -13.22
CA ASP A 86 2.59 -1.79 -13.01
C ASP A 86 1.43 -1.73 -12.00
N VAL A 87 1.57 -0.95 -10.93
CA VAL A 87 0.52 -0.78 -9.92
C VAL A 87 -0.61 0.06 -10.47
N ILE A 88 -0.31 1.15 -11.18
CA ILE A 88 -1.33 2.01 -11.78
C ILE A 88 -2.14 1.24 -12.82
N ASP A 89 -1.47 0.50 -13.70
CA ASP A 89 -2.13 -0.34 -14.70
C ASP A 89 -3.02 -1.41 -14.06
N ALA A 90 -2.59 -2.00 -12.94
CA ALA A 90 -3.39 -2.96 -12.21
C ALA A 90 -4.60 -2.31 -11.50
N ILE A 91 -4.48 -1.07 -11.01
CA ILE A 91 -5.62 -0.32 -10.45
C ILE A 91 -6.65 -0.03 -11.55
N VAL A 92 -6.21 0.41 -12.73
CA VAL A 92 -7.09 0.68 -13.87
C VAL A 92 -7.79 -0.60 -14.29
N GLY A 93 -7.05 -1.70 -14.50
CA GLY A 93 -7.62 -2.99 -14.88
C GLY A 93 -8.63 -3.52 -13.84
N PHE A 94 -8.37 -3.28 -12.55
CA PHE A 94 -9.31 -3.62 -11.49
C PHE A 94 -10.59 -2.77 -11.53
N ASN A 95 -10.47 -1.47 -11.76
CA ASN A 95 -11.61 -0.56 -11.90
C ASN A 95 -12.50 -0.94 -13.11
N ASP A 96 -11.87 -1.30 -14.22
CA ASP A 96 -12.56 -1.78 -15.43
C ASP A 96 -13.27 -3.10 -15.14
N ALA A 97 -12.62 -4.04 -14.45
CA ALA A 97 -13.23 -5.32 -14.07
C ALA A 97 -14.44 -5.18 -13.14
N ILE A 98 -14.46 -4.21 -12.21
CA ILE A 98 -15.64 -3.92 -11.40
C ILE A 98 -16.77 -3.35 -12.26
N THR A 99 -16.46 -2.42 -13.15
CA THR A 99 -17.45 -1.67 -13.94
C THR A 99 -18.10 -2.56 -15.00
N ASP A 100 -17.29 -3.35 -15.71
CA ASP A 100 -17.73 -4.19 -16.83
C ASP A 100 -18.13 -5.62 -16.42
N LYS A 101 -18.24 -5.90 -15.10
CA LYS A 101 -18.51 -7.24 -14.54
C LYS A 101 -17.49 -8.31 -14.99
N GLY A 102 -16.23 -7.91 -15.11
CA GLY A 102 -15.11 -8.81 -15.33
C GLY A 102 -14.74 -9.62 -14.08
N ASP A 103 -13.66 -10.39 -14.17
CA ASP A 103 -13.11 -11.14 -13.03
C ASP A 103 -12.34 -10.18 -12.09
N SER A 104 -13.09 -9.48 -11.24
CA SER A 104 -12.54 -8.51 -10.28
C SER A 104 -11.57 -9.15 -9.28
N ASN A 105 -11.73 -10.44 -8.94
CA ASN A 105 -10.82 -11.16 -8.06
C ASN A 105 -9.46 -11.39 -8.72
N ARG A 106 -9.43 -11.73 -10.01
CA ARG A 106 -8.18 -11.88 -10.75
C ARG A 106 -7.42 -10.56 -10.84
N GLU A 107 -8.10 -9.47 -11.20
CA GLU A 107 -7.43 -8.16 -11.29
C GLU A 107 -7.03 -7.62 -9.92
N LEU A 108 -7.77 -7.93 -8.85
CA LEU A 108 -7.34 -7.62 -7.48
C LEU A 108 -6.07 -8.38 -7.09
N ASN A 109 -5.96 -9.66 -7.45
CA ASN A 109 -4.74 -10.44 -7.20
C ASN A 109 -3.55 -9.89 -8.00
N ARG A 110 -3.79 -9.44 -9.24
CA ARG A 110 -2.79 -8.75 -10.05
C ARG A 110 -2.33 -7.46 -9.38
N LEU A 111 -3.25 -6.67 -8.83
CA LEU A 111 -2.95 -5.47 -8.06
C LEU A 111 -2.10 -5.78 -6.84
N TYR A 112 -2.47 -6.78 -6.04
CA TYR A 112 -1.67 -7.18 -4.87
C TYR A 112 -0.26 -7.60 -5.24
N ARG A 113 -0.11 -8.35 -6.34
CA ARG A 113 1.19 -8.76 -6.82
C ARG A 113 2.05 -7.56 -7.24
N ALA A 114 1.50 -6.65 -8.05
CA ALA A 114 2.21 -5.45 -8.47
C ALA A 114 2.64 -4.58 -7.27
N MET A 115 1.75 -4.41 -6.29
CA MET A 115 2.07 -3.66 -5.06
C MET A 115 3.17 -4.34 -4.23
N MET A 116 3.13 -5.67 -4.10
CA MET A 116 4.16 -6.41 -3.36
C MET A 116 5.52 -6.36 -4.06
N ASP A 117 5.52 -6.47 -5.39
CA ASP A 117 6.73 -6.39 -6.21
C ASP A 117 7.37 -4.99 -6.09
N ASP A 118 6.58 -3.91 -6.14
CA ASP A 118 7.07 -2.53 -5.94
C ASP A 118 7.62 -2.28 -4.50
N ILE A 119 7.08 -2.95 -3.48
CA ILE A 119 7.61 -2.89 -2.10
C ILE A 119 8.88 -3.75 -1.94
N GLY A 120 9.13 -4.68 -2.87
CA GLY A 120 10.18 -5.69 -2.78
C GLY A 120 9.88 -6.78 -1.75
N LEU A 121 8.60 -7.15 -1.59
CA LEU A 121 8.19 -8.29 -0.79
C LEU A 121 8.01 -9.51 -1.69
N PRO A 122 8.57 -10.68 -1.35
CA PRO A 122 8.37 -11.88 -2.16
C PRO A 122 6.88 -12.26 -2.12
N TYR A 123 6.25 -12.29 -3.29
CA TYR A 123 4.91 -12.85 -3.42
C TYR A 123 5.03 -14.38 -3.42
N GLY A 124 4.75 -14.99 -2.27
CA GLY A 124 4.64 -16.45 -2.21
C GLY A 124 3.44 -16.91 -3.04
N GLU A 125 3.64 -17.87 -3.93
CA GLU A 125 2.62 -18.53 -4.76
C GLU A 125 1.64 -19.39 -3.91
N TYR A 126 1.38 -18.99 -2.66
CA TYR A 126 0.29 -19.57 -1.89
C TYR A 126 -1.01 -19.00 -2.42
N ILE A 127 -1.53 -19.73 -3.41
CA ILE A 127 -2.89 -19.69 -3.93
C ILE A 127 -3.83 -19.25 -2.82
N TYR A 128 -4.40 -18.06 -3.00
CA TYR A 128 -5.54 -17.55 -2.25
C TYR A 128 -6.69 -18.54 -2.40
N SER A 129 -6.74 -19.52 -1.53
CA SER A 129 -7.98 -20.22 -1.25
C SER A 129 -8.82 -19.27 -0.40
N ASP A 130 -9.86 -18.67 -0.98
CA ASP A 130 -10.90 -17.86 -0.30
C ASP A 130 -11.71 -18.66 0.76
N SER A 131 -11.15 -19.75 1.28
CA SER A 131 -11.85 -20.84 1.93
C SER A 131 -11.30 -21.31 3.30
N PRO A 132 -10.77 -20.45 4.20
CA PRO A 132 -10.72 -20.85 5.61
C PRO A 132 -11.69 -20.09 6.54
N PHE A 133 -12.22 -18.92 6.17
CA PHE A 133 -12.98 -18.09 7.13
C PHE A 133 -14.34 -17.60 6.63
N ARG A 134 -15.01 -18.34 5.74
CA ARG A 134 -16.45 -18.13 5.48
C ARG A 134 -17.26 -18.56 6.71
N ARG A 135 -17.41 -17.69 7.71
CA ARG A 135 -18.60 -17.78 8.57
C ARG A 135 -19.78 -17.39 7.69
N LYS A 136 -20.66 -18.33 7.39
CA LYS A 136 -21.93 -18.05 6.70
C LYS A 136 -22.59 -16.86 7.41
N CYS A 137 -22.69 -15.71 6.75
CA CYS A 137 -23.47 -14.60 7.28
C CYS A 137 -24.92 -15.06 7.32
N LYS A 138 -25.48 -15.22 8.52
CA LYS A 138 -26.92 -15.37 8.65
C LYS A 138 -27.52 -14.00 8.35
N SER A 139 -28.19 -13.88 7.20
CA SER A 139 -29.04 -12.74 6.87
C SER A 139 -29.94 -12.43 8.07
N LYS A 140 -29.81 -11.24 8.66
CA LYS A 140 -30.77 -10.77 9.67
C LYS A 140 -32.17 -10.56 9.09
N ASN A 141 -32.33 -10.58 7.76
CA ASN A 141 -33.60 -10.34 7.08
C ASN A 141 -34.41 -11.61 6.78
N GLN A 142 -33.93 -12.82 7.12
CA GLN A 142 -34.73 -14.05 6.95
C GLN A 142 -35.81 -14.27 8.04
N LYS A 143 -35.87 -13.45 9.08
CA LYS A 143 -36.94 -13.54 10.09
C LYS A 143 -38.22 -12.78 9.74
N ALA A 144 -38.21 -11.95 8.69
CA ALA A 144 -39.38 -11.17 8.30
C ALA A 144 -40.23 -11.82 7.20
N LEU A 145 -39.77 -12.90 6.56
CA LEU A 145 -40.50 -13.56 5.46
C LEU A 145 -41.11 -14.92 5.81
N ASN A 146 -40.86 -15.43 7.02
CA ASN A 146 -41.39 -16.73 7.49
C ASN A 146 -42.37 -16.57 8.67
N GLN A 147 -42.97 -15.39 8.84
CA GLN A 147 -44.06 -15.17 9.81
C GLN A 147 -45.42 -14.97 9.15
N ASP A 148 -45.51 -15.08 7.81
CA ASP A 148 -46.75 -15.04 7.04
C ASP A 148 -46.97 -16.35 6.23
N GLU A 149 -46.71 -17.51 6.85
CA GLU A 149 -47.28 -18.81 6.45
C GLU A 149 -47.95 -19.50 7.65
#